data_AF-A0A424HSV3-F1
#
_entry.id   AF-A0A424HSV3-F1
#
_cell.length_a   1.000
_cell.length_b   1.000
_cell.length_c   1.000
_cell.angle_alpha   90.00
_cell.angle_beta   90.00
_cell.angle_gamma   90.00
#
_symmetry.space_group_name_H-M   'P 1'
#
loop_
_entity.id
_entity.type
_entity.pdbx_description
1 polymer ?
#
loop_
_entity_poly.entity_id
_entity_poly.type
_entity_poly.pdbx_seq_one_letter_code
_entity_poly.pdbx_strand_id
1 'polypeptide(L)'
;MVRPSIPKGTRFEVPKEGNAKYIALLPDGKKVRFGHKDYEQYKDSVPKAMGGGKWSHKDHGDRDRRENFLSRAAGQKCANGKRCIDIKYSPAWFSYYYLW
;
A
#
# COMPACT_ATOMS: atom_id res chain seq x y z
N MET A 1 -12.95 3.61 -6.43
CA MET A 1 -12.40 4.12 -5.15
C MET A 1 -11.47 5.27 -5.48
N VAL A 2 -11.67 6.43 -4.84
CA VAL A 2 -10.77 7.58 -4.99
C VAL A 2 -9.53 7.33 -4.13
N ARG A 3 -8.34 7.56 -4.68
CA ARG A 3 -7.09 7.41 -3.91
C ARG A 3 -6.90 8.63 -3.01
N PRO A 4 -6.72 8.44 -1.71
CA PRO A 4 -6.46 9.54 -0.79
C PRO A 4 -5.08 10.16 -1.06
N SER A 5 -4.92 11.46 -0.81
CA SER A 5 -3.65 12.15 -1.04
C SER A 5 -2.52 11.62 -0.15
N ILE A 6 -1.31 11.63 -0.70
CA ILE A 6 -0.06 11.40 0.02
C ILE A 6 0.52 12.76 0.44
N PRO A 7 1.11 12.89 1.65
CA PRO A 7 1.78 14.11 2.07
C PRO A 7 2.84 14.58 1.08
N LYS A 8 2.92 15.90 0.88
CA LYS A 8 3.98 16.48 0.05
C LYS A 8 5.35 16.16 0.69
N GLY A 9 6.29 15.71 -0.13
CA GLY A 9 7.63 15.30 0.31
C GLY A 9 7.77 13.80 0.60
N THR A 10 6.68 13.01 0.55
CA THR A 10 6.79 11.55 0.63
C THR A 10 7.52 10.99 -0.59
N ARG A 11 8.40 10.01 -0.34
CA ARG A 11 9.08 9.22 -1.37
C ARG A 11 8.85 7.73 -1.13
N PHE A 12 8.93 6.94 -2.19
CA PHE A 12 8.82 5.49 -2.13
C PHE A 12 10.11 4.87 -2.67
N GLU A 13 10.58 3.85 -1.96
CA GLU A 13 11.76 3.09 -2.34
C GLU A 13 11.45 1.60 -2.31
N VAL A 14 12.13 0.82 -3.14
CA VAL A 14 12.10 -0.64 -3.04
C VAL A 14 13.13 -1.06 -1.98
N PRO A 15 12.73 -1.80 -0.94
CA PRO A 15 13.66 -2.24 0.09
C PRO A 15 14.71 -3.21 -0.49
N LYS A 16 15.97 -3.06 -0.07
CA LYS A 16 17.04 -4.02 -0.41
C LYS A 16 16.89 -5.35 0.32
N GLU A 17 16.29 -5.31 1.51
CA GLU A 17 16.15 -6.45 2.41
C GLU A 17 14.70 -6.62 2.89
N GLY A 18 14.35 -7.86 3.22
CA GLY A 18 13.02 -8.24 3.65
C GLY A 18 12.06 -8.52 2.49
N ASN A 19 10.78 -8.57 2.82
CA ASN A 19 9.74 -9.05 1.91
C ASN A 19 8.74 -7.97 1.50
N ALA A 20 8.89 -6.73 1.95
CA ALA A 20 7.99 -5.66 1.56
C ALA A 20 8.20 -5.24 0.10
N LYS A 21 7.15 -4.74 -0.57
CA LYS A 21 7.28 -4.18 -1.92
C LYS A 21 7.90 -2.78 -1.88
N TYR A 22 7.42 -1.96 -0.94
CA TYR A 22 7.83 -0.57 -0.82
C TYR A 22 8.14 -0.19 0.62
N ILE A 23 9.00 0.82 0.75
CA ILE A 23 9.14 1.66 1.93
C ILE A 23 8.60 3.06 1.56
N ALA A 24 7.55 3.52 2.22
CA ALA A 24 7.15 4.93 2.20
C ALA A 24 8.01 5.71 3.19
N LEU A 25 8.77 6.67 2.70
CA LEU A 25 9.53 7.65 3.48
C LEU A 25 8.65 8.89 3.64
N LEU A 26 8.04 9.04 4.81
CA LEU A 26 7.15 10.16 5.13
C LEU A 26 7.95 11.42 5.52
N PRO A 27 7.40 12.63 5.32
CA PRO A 27 8.11 13.88 5.62
C PRO A 27 8.40 14.09 7.11
N ASP A 28 7.69 13.40 8.00
CA ASP A 28 7.94 13.35 9.44
C ASP A 28 9.13 12.43 9.83
N GLY A 29 9.82 11.85 8.84
CA GLY A 29 10.93 10.92 9.03
C GLY A 29 10.50 9.46 9.22
N LYS A 30 9.19 9.18 9.31
CA LYS A 30 8.69 7.82 9.51
C LYS A 30 8.87 6.98 8.24
N LYS A 31 9.32 5.74 8.44
CA LYS A 31 9.46 4.74 7.37
C LYS A 31 8.39 3.67 7.51
N VAL A 32 7.62 3.44 6.45
CA VAL A 32 6.52 2.47 6.47
C VAL A 32 6.69 1.44 5.36
N ARG A 33 6.93 0.19 5.74
CA ARG A 33 7.01 -0.95 4.82
C ARG A 33 5.61 -1.46 4.50
N PHE A 34 5.29 -1.69 3.22
CA PHE A 34 3.98 -2.21 2.82
C PHE A 34 4.03 -3.07 1.54
N GLY A 35 2.96 -3.84 1.32
CA GLY A 35 2.91 -4.90 0.32
C GLY A 35 3.87 -6.06 0.64
N HIS A 36 3.78 -7.14 -0.13
CA HIS A 36 4.70 -8.28 0.01
C HIS A 36 5.16 -8.76 -1.37
N LYS A 37 6.47 -8.86 -1.60
CA LYS A 37 7.09 -9.06 -2.93
C LYS A 37 6.62 -10.34 -3.65
N ASP A 38 6.36 -11.38 -2.87
CA ASP A 38 5.97 -12.69 -3.40
C ASP A 38 4.51 -12.76 -3.86
N TYR A 39 3.68 -11.80 -3.45
CA TYR A 39 2.27 -11.75 -3.84
C TYR A 39 2.03 -10.79 -5.00
N GLU A 40 1.08 -11.16 -5.85
CA GLU A 40 0.50 -10.24 -6.83
C GLU A 40 -0.42 -9.23 -6.17
N GLN A 41 -0.70 -8.16 -6.90
CA GLN A 41 -1.64 -7.12 -6.49
C GLN A 41 -2.62 -6.81 -7.62
N TYR A 42 -3.72 -6.13 -7.32
CA TYR A 42 -4.65 -5.71 -8.37
C TYR A 42 -3.97 -4.75 -9.36
N LYS A 43 -3.38 -3.67 -8.81
CA LYS A 43 -2.67 -2.67 -9.60
C LYS A 43 -1.73 -1.85 -8.72
N ASP A 44 -0.44 -1.85 -9.05
CA ASP A 44 0.54 -0.94 -8.46
C ASP A 44 0.22 0.48 -8.88
N SER A 45 -0.39 1.16 -7.93
CA SER A 45 -0.93 2.49 -8.06
C SER A 45 -0.09 3.53 -7.32
N VAL A 46 1.07 3.12 -6.78
CA VAL A 46 2.00 4.02 -6.11
C VAL A 46 2.52 5.04 -7.13
N PRO A 47 2.48 6.36 -6.84
CA PRO A 47 2.84 7.38 -7.83
C PRO A 47 4.26 7.23 -8.35
N LYS A 48 4.43 7.08 -9.67
CA LYS A 48 5.75 6.96 -10.32
C LYS A 48 6.65 8.15 -10.03
N ALA A 49 6.10 9.37 -10.02
CA ALA A 49 6.83 10.59 -9.71
C ALA A 49 7.41 10.61 -8.28
N MET A 50 6.90 9.77 -7.38
CA MET A 50 7.39 9.63 -6.00
C MET A 50 8.25 8.36 -5.81
N GLY A 51 8.55 7.61 -6.87
CA GLY A 51 9.32 6.35 -6.81
C GLY A 51 8.48 5.07 -6.91
N GLY A 52 7.18 5.18 -7.16
CA GLY A 52 6.26 4.04 -7.36
C GLY A 52 6.31 3.39 -8.74
N GLY A 53 5.35 2.49 -9.00
CA GLY A 53 5.20 1.76 -10.26
C GLY A 53 6.30 0.72 -10.54
N LYS A 54 7.10 0.33 -9.55
CA LYS A 54 8.17 -0.67 -9.64
C LYS A 54 7.64 -2.10 -9.65
N TRP A 55 6.44 -2.32 -9.14
CA TRP A 55 5.84 -3.65 -9.01
C TRP A 55 4.74 -3.92 -10.02
N SER A 56 4.47 -3.03 -10.98
CA SER A 56 3.41 -3.21 -11.99
C SER A 56 3.49 -4.52 -12.80
N HIS A 57 4.67 -5.16 -12.86
CA HIS A 57 4.85 -6.49 -13.46
C HIS A 57 4.21 -7.65 -12.65
N LYS A 58 3.70 -7.36 -11.46
CA LYS A 58 2.93 -8.27 -10.58
C LYS A 58 1.46 -7.87 -10.49
N ASP A 59 0.99 -6.97 -11.36
CA ASP A 59 -0.41 -6.57 -11.44
C ASP A 59 -1.23 -7.67 -12.10
N HIS A 60 -2.23 -8.22 -11.41
CA HIS A 60 -3.10 -9.25 -11.96
C HIS A 60 -4.39 -8.71 -12.60
N GLY A 61 -4.82 -7.47 -12.27
CA GLY A 61 -6.00 -6.82 -12.86
C GLY A 61 -7.37 -7.47 -12.55
N ASP A 62 -7.41 -8.63 -11.93
CA ASP A 62 -8.62 -9.32 -11.44
C ASP A 62 -9.41 -8.48 -10.41
N ARG A 63 -10.64 -8.09 -10.79
CA ARG A 63 -11.54 -7.26 -10.00
C ARG A 63 -12.18 -8.03 -8.84
N ASP A 64 -12.43 -9.32 -8.99
CA ASP A 64 -13.07 -10.13 -7.94
C ASP A 64 -12.08 -10.37 -6.80
N ARG A 65 -10.81 -10.69 -7.12
CA ARG A 65 -9.72 -10.76 -6.13
C ARG A 65 -9.57 -9.43 -5.38
N ARG A 66 -9.72 -8.32 -6.08
CA ARG A 66 -9.67 -6.98 -5.51
C ARG A 66 -10.82 -6.73 -4.55
N GLU A 67 -12.06 -6.94 -4.96
CA GLU A 67 -13.24 -6.72 -4.11
C GLU A 67 -13.21 -7.61 -2.86
N ASN A 68 -12.82 -8.86 -3.01
CA ASN A 68 -12.62 -9.79 -1.89
C ASN A 68 -11.53 -9.34 -0.92
N PHE A 69 -10.42 -8.79 -1.42
CA PHE A 69 -9.38 -8.21 -0.56
C PHE A 69 -9.91 -6.97 0.18
N LEU A 70 -10.52 -6.03 -0.55
CA LEU A 70 -11.00 -4.77 0.03
C LEU A 70 -12.10 -5.00 1.06
N SER A 71 -13.00 -5.96 0.85
CA SER A 71 -14.03 -6.33 1.82
C SER A 71 -13.41 -6.81 3.13
N ARG A 72 -12.45 -7.74 3.07
CA ARG A 72 -11.74 -8.25 4.25
C ARG A 72 -10.94 -7.16 4.96
N ALA A 73 -10.16 -6.40 4.21
CA ALA A 73 -9.31 -5.34 4.76
C ALA A 73 -10.13 -4.20 5.40
N ALA A 74 -11.32 -3.90 4.86
CA ALA A 74 -12.22 -2.91 5.44
C ALA A 74 -12.82 -3.35 6.78
N GLY A 75 -12.95 -4.64 7.04
CA GLY A 75 -13.41 -5.17 8.33
C GLY A 75 -12.31 -5.28 9.40
N GLN A 76 -11.05 -5.36 8.99
CA GLN A 76 -9.94 -5.68 9.89
C GLN A 76 -9.69 -4.59 10.93
N LYS A 77 -9.73 -4.99 12.21
CA LYS A 77 -9.42 -4.13 13.36
C LYS A 77 -7.95 -4.27 13.78
N CYS A 78 -7.34 -3.15 14.11
CA CYS A 78 -6.02 -3.07 14.69
C CYS A 78 -6.11 -3.17 16.22
N ALA A 79 -4.96 -3.36 16.90
CA ALA A 79 -4.92 -3.53 18.36
C ALA A 79 -5.58 -2.39 19.15
N ASN A 80 -5.65 -1.20 18.57
CA ASN A 80 -6.33 -0.03 19.14
C ASN A 80 -7.85 0.02 18.89
N GLY A 81 -8.46 -1.05 18.41
CA GLY A 81 -9.90 -1.15 18.12
C GLY A 81 -10.39 -0.39 16.87
N LYS A 82 -9.52 0.39 16.22
CA LYS A 82 -9.84 1.10 14.97
C LYS A 82 -9.64 0.18 13.77
N ARG A 83 -10.30 0.46 12.63
CA ARG A 83 -9.98 -0.28 11.40
C ARG A 83 -8.55 0.05 10.98
N CYS A 84 -7.78 -0.97 10.58
CA CYS A 84 -6.41 -0.74 10.18
C CYS A 84 -6.30 0.20 8.97
N ILE A 85 -7.30 0.16 8.08
CA ILE A 85 -7.39 1.05 6.91
C ILE A 85 -7.74 2.51 7.26
N ASP A 86 -8.17 2.81 8.50
CA ASP A 86 -8.43 4.20 8.93
C ASP A 86 -7.16 4.87 9.48
N ILE A 87 -6.12 4.08 9.81
CA ILE A 87 -4.86 4.59 10.30
C ILE A 87 -4.05 5.07 9.10
N LYS A 88 -4.12 6.39 8.83
CA LYS A 88 -3.44 7.03 7.71
C LYS A 88 -1.96 6.67 7.66
N TYR A 89 -1.49 6.38 6.45
CA TYR A 89 -0.10 6.06 6.15
C TYR A 89 0.44 4.83 6.91
N SER A 90 -0.44 3.95 7.39
CA SER A 90 -0.06 2.62 7.90
C SER A 90 0.20 1.63 6.75
N PRO A 91 0.83 0.48 7.02
CA PRO A 91 1.02 -0.57 6.01
C PRO A 91 -0.28 -1.05 5.36
N ALA A 92 -1.34 -1.19 6.17
CA ALA A 92 -2.67 -1.60 5.71
C ALA A 92 -3.29 -0.50 4.83
N TRP A 93 -3.19 0.76 5.25
CA TRP A 93 -3.65 1.91 4.47
C TRP A 93 -2.98 1.98 3.10
N PHE A 94 -1.64 1.89 3.05
CA PHE A 94 -0.94 1.93 1.76
C PHE A 94 -1.32 0.76 0.85
N SER A 95 -1.33 -0.47 1.39
CA SER A 95 -1.71 -1.65 0.60
C SER A 95 -3.14 -1.54 0.06
N TYR A 96 -4.08 -1.07 0.88
CA TYR A 96 -5.50 -0.95 0.53
C TYR A 96 -5.79 0.08 -0.55
N TYR A 97 -5.09 1.22 -0.56
CA TYR A 97 -5.37 2.31 -1.50
C TYR A 97 -4.45 2.34 -2.73
N TYR A 98 -3.27 1.71 -2.63
CA TYR A 98 -2.22 1.83 -3.64
C TYR A 98 -1.79 0.51 -4.29
N LEU A 99 -2.22 -0.64 -3.79
CA LEU A 99 -1.94 -1.94 -4.42
C LEU A 99 -3.23 -2.69 -4.79
N TRP A 100 -4.28 -2.50 -3.99
CA TRP A 100 -5.62 -3.08 -4.17
C TRP A 100 -6.65 -1.96 -4.40
#